data_AF-A0A3D2QBQ6-F1
#
_entry.id   AF-A0A3D2QBQ6-F1
#
_cell.length_a   1.000
_cell.length_b   1.000
_cell.length_c   1.000
_cell.angle_alpha   90.00
_cell.angle_beta   90.00
_cell.angle_gamma   90.00
#
_symmetry.space_group_name_H-M   'P 1'
#
loop_
_entity.id
_entity.type
_entity.pdbx_description
1 polymer ?
#
loop_
_entity_poly.entity_id
_entity_poly.type
_entity_poly.pdbx_seq_one_letter_code
_entity_poly.pdbx_strand_id
1 'polypeptide(L)' 'MWKDIVDDIWTNYRGRFLCSLAGLVISSLFLILGFWATLFVLLFVGGGFFIGYKIDRKEDLVEWLDRLLPPGYHR' A
#
# COMPACT_ATOMS: atom_id res chain seq x y z
N MET A 1 -15.77 -5.26 -26.74
CA MET A 1 -16.46 -4.04 -26.30
C MET A 1 -16.31 -3.77 -24.81
N TRP A 2 -16.84 -4.60 -23.89
CA TRP A 2 -16.67 -4.36 -22.44
C TRP A 2 -15.21 -4.47 -21.97
N LYS A 3 -14.44 -5.40 -22.54
CA LYS A 3 -13.02 -5.56 -22.23
C LYS A 3 -12.20 -4.34 -22.64
N ASP A 4 -12.51 -3.75 -23.79
CA ASP A 4 -11.80 -2.58 -24.32
C ASP A 4 -12.03 -1.35 -23.46
N ILE A 5 -13.26 -1.18 -22.93
CA ILE A 5 -13.60 -0.11 -21.98
C ILE A 5 -12.83 -0.28 -20.67
N VAL A 6 -12.76 -1.50 -20.14
CA VAL A 6 -12.00 -1.78 -18.92
C VAL A 6 -10.51 -1.53 -19.14
N ASP A 7 -9.98 -1.92 -20.30
CA ASP A 7 -8.56 -1.74 -20.62
C ASP A 7 -8.20 -0.26 -20.84
N ASP A 8 -9.10 0.55 -21.41
CA ASP A 8 -8.91 2.00 -21.57
C ASP A 8 -8.96 2.73 -20.22
N ILE A 9 -9.93 2.38 -19.35
CA ILE A 9 -9.99 2.91 -17.97
C ILE A 9 -8.73 2.50 -17.20
N TRP A 10 -8.31 1.25 -17.37
CA TRP A 10 -7.09 0.75 -16.75
C TRP A 10 -5.84 1.31 -17.41
N THR A 11 -5.79 1.83 -18.62
CA THR A 11 -4.52 2.38 -19.17
C THR A 11 -4.42 3.88 -18.89
N ASN A 12 -5.52 4.62 -19.02
CA ASN A 12 -5.54 6.08 -18.84
C ASN A 12 -5.79 6.53 -17.39
N TYR A 13 -6.51 5.75 -16.57
CA TYR A 13 -7.06 6.26 -15.31
C TYR A 13 -6.85 5.35 -14.09
N ARG A 14 -5.87 4.42 -14.10
CA ARG A 14 -5.61 3.48 -12.98
C ARG A 14 -5.67 4.14 -11.62
N GLY A 15 -4.92 5.23 -11.44
CA GLY A 15 -4.82 5.91 -10.15
C GLY A 15 -6.14 6.50 -9.66
N ARG A 16 -6.89 7.16 -10.55
CA ARG A 16 -8.18 7.76 -10.19
C ARG A 16 -9.21 6.69 -9.88
N PHE A 17 -9.27 5.64 -10.70
CA PHE A 17 -10.19 4.52 -10.49
C PHE A 17 -9.89 3.76 -9.20
N LEU A 18 -8.63 3.42 -8.95
CA LEU A 18 -8.20 2.75 -7.71
C LEU A 18 -8.48 3.59 -6.47
N CYS A 19 -8.22 4.90 -6.52
CA CYS A 19 -8.44 5.79 -5.39
C CYS A 19 -9.94 5.97 -5.08
N SER A 20 -10.77 6.13 -6.12
CA SER A 20 -12.23 6.18 -5.96
C SER A 20 -12.78 4.88 -5.39
N LEU A 21 -12.32 3.72 -5.88
CA LEU A 21 -12.75 2.42 -5.39
C LEU A 21 -12.32 2.18 -3.94
N ALA A 22 -11.06 2.50 -3.60
CA ALA A 22 -10.56 2.40 -2.24
C ALA A 22 -11.33 3.33 -1.28
N GLY A 23 -11.62 4.57 -1.67
CA GLY A 23 -12.42 5.49 -0.88
C GLY A 23 -13.86 4.98 -0.64
N LEU A 24 -14.45 4.32 -1.63
CA LEU A 24 -15.77 3.69 -1.50
C LEU A 24 -15.73 2.56 -0.47
N VAL A 25 -14.70 1.71 -0.52
CA VAL A 25 -14.50 0.62 0.45
C VAL A 25 -14.28 1.17 1.87
N ILE A 26 -13.39 2.16 2.03
CA ILE A 26 -13.07 2.76 3.33
C ILE A 26 -14.29 3.45 3.94
N SER A 27 -15.06 4.19 3.14
CA SER A 27 -16.28 4.85 3.62
C SER A 27 -17.37 3.85 3.98
N SER A 28 -17.53 2.77 3.23
CA SER A 28 -18.45 1.68 3.57
C SER A 28 -18.06 0.98 4.88
N LEU A 29 -16.77 0.70 5.09
CA LEU A 29 -16.24 0.19 6.35
C LEU A 29 -16.57 1.12 7.52
N PHE A 30 -16.54 2.44 7.29
CA PHE A 30 -16.85 3.46 8.29
C PHE A 30 -18.29 3.38 8.78
N LEU A 31 -19.23 3.09 7.88
CA LEU A 31 -20.65 2.93 8.18
C LEU A 31 -20.93 1.61 8.93
N ILE A 32 -20.20 0.54 8.62
CA ILE A 32 -20.43 -0.80 9.19
C ILE A 32 -19.77 -0.96 10.56
N LEU A 33 -18.49 -0.57 10.68
CA LEU A 33 -17.67 -0.79 11.88
C LEU A 33 -17.67 0.40 12.83
N GLY A 34 -17.98 1.60 12.33
CA GLY A 34 -17.87 2.87 13.06
C GLY A 34 -16.48 3.50 13.02
N PHE A 35 -16.41 4.78 13.37
CA PHE A 35 -15.24 5.67 13.22
C PHE A 35 -13.94 5.09 13.81
N TRP A 36 -13.97 4.65 15.07
CA TRP A 36 -12.78 4.21 15.79
C TRP A 36 -12.23 2.88 15.30
N ALA A 37 -13.11 1.94 14.97
CA ALA A 37 -12.71 0.63 14.45
C ALA A 37 -12.04 0.78 13.07
N THR A 38 -12.58 1.64 12.20
CA THR A 38 -11.96 1.90 10.89
C THR A 38 -10.60 2.56 10.97
N LEU A 39 -10.37 3.50 11.90
CA LEU A 39 -9.04 4.09 12.08
C LEU A 39 -8.02 3.03 12.53
N PHE A 40 -8.43 2.12 13.43
CA PHE A 40 -7.57 1.02 13.86
C PHE A 40 -7.22 0.10 12.69
N VAL A 41 -8.21 -0.30 11.89
CA VAL A 41 -7.99 -1.12 10.68
C VAL A 41 -7.08 -0.40 9.70
N LEU A 42 -7.30 0.90 9.44
CA LEU A 42 -6.52 1.67 8.49
C LEU A 42 -5.07 1.86 8.95
N LEU A 43 -4.83 1.99 10.25
CA LEU A 43 -3.49 2.03 10.83
C LEU A 43 -2.74 0.71 10.64
N PHE A 44 -3.40 -0.43 10.90
CA PHE A 44 -2.80 -1.75 10.71
C PHE A 44 -2.57 -2.07 9.24
N VAL A 45 -3.52 -1.74 8.35
CA VAL A 45 -3.36 -1.92 6.90
C VAL A 45 -2.26 -1.02 6.36
N GLY A 46 -2.22 0.25 6.76
CA GLY A 46 -1.18 1.19 6.35
C GLY A 46 0.20 0.80 6.87
N GLY A 47 0.30 0.41 8.13
CA GLY A 47 1.55 -0.08 8.74
C GLY A 47 2.03 -1.39 8.09
N GLY A 48 1.12 -2.34 7.89
CA GLY A 48 1.40 -3.59 7.18
C GLY A 48 1.83 -3.38 5.73
N PHE A 49 1.19 -2.45 5.02
CA PHE A 49 1.59 -2.05 3.68
C PHE A 49 2.96 -1.38 3.67
N PHE A 50 3.24 -0.49 4.61
CA PHE A 50 4.55 0.16 4.72
C PHE A 50 5.67 -0.85 4.97
N ILE A 51 5.45 -1.78 5.91
CA ILE A 51 6.40 -2.86 6.22
C ILE A 51 6.55 -3.80 5.02
N GLY A 52 5.44 -4.23 4.41
CA GLY A 52 5.43 -5.09 3.23
C GLY A 52 6.13 -4.45 2.03
N TYR A 53 5.85 -3.17 1.77
CA TYR A 53 6.52 -2.39 0.73
C TYR A 53 8.02 -2.30 0.97
N LYS A 54 8.44 -2.09 2.22
CA LYS A 54 9.86 -2.09 2.60
C LYS A 54 10.50 -3.46 2.33
N ILE A 55 9.82 -4.55 2.71
CA ILE A 55 10.27 -5.94 2.55
C ILE A 55 10.36 -6.34 1.07
N ASP A 56 9.44 -5.89 0.23
CA ASP A 56 9.46 -6.17 -1.20
C ASP A 56 10.64 -5.46 -1.88
N ARG A 57 11.01 -4.30 -1.35
CA ARG A 57 12.16 -3.49 -1.75
C ARG A 57 13.49 -3.95 -1.13
N LYS A 58 13.61 -5.25 -0.85
CA LYS A 58 14.71 -5.89 -0.09
C LYS A 58 16.13 -5.57 -0.58
N GLU A 59 16.32 -5.14 -1.82
CA GLU A 59 17.60 -4.65 -2.33
C GLU A 59 18.00 -3.30 -1.67
N ASP A 60 17.07 -2.34 -1.58
CA ASP A 60 17.30 -1.02 -0.97
C ASP A 60 17.43 -1.10 0.56
N LEU A 61 16.77 -2.08 1.20
CA LEU A 61 16.75 -2.21 2.65
C LEU A 61 18.08 -2.70 3.23
N VAL A 62 18.68 -3.71 2.59
CA VAL A 62 20.00 -4.22 2.98
C VAL A 62 21.03 -3.13 2.74
N GLU A 63 20.97 -2.43 1.61
CA GLU A 63 21.91 -1.35 1.28
C GLU A 63 21.78 -0.13 2.20
N TRP A 64 20.55 0.23 2.62
CA TRP A 64 20.32 1.27 3.63
C TRP A 64 20.76 0.84 5.04
N LEU A 65 20.56 -0.43 5.39
CA LEU A 65 21.01 -1.01 6.66
C LEU A 65 22.55 -1.09 6.72
N ASP A 66 23.19 -1.51 5.64
CA ASP A 66 24.65 -1.57 5.49
C ASP A 66 25.28 -0.17 5.49
N ARG A 67 24.55 0.86 5.04
CA ARG A 67 24.99 2.26 5.15
C ARG A 67 24.92 2.81 6.56
N LEU A 68 23.99 2.31 7.38
CA LEU A 68 23.77 2.75 8.76
C LEU A 68 24.61 1.93 9.76
N LEU A 69 24.95 0.69 9.40
CA LEU A 69 25.84 -0.17 10.17
C LEU A 69 27.30 0.14 9.80
N PRO A 70 28.19 0.51 10.74
CA PRO A 70 29.61 0.66 10.43
C PRO A 70 30.19 -0.66 9.88
N PRO A 71 31.10 -0.60 8.89
CA PRO A 71 31.65 -1.77 8.21
C PRO A 71 32.45 -2.61 9.21
N GLY A 72 31.84 -3.69 9.70
CA GLY A 72 32.39 -4.40 10.85
C GLY A 72 31.81 -5.78 11.07
N TYR A 73 31.49 -6.54 10.01
CA TYR A 73 31.31 -7.98 10.18
C TYR A 73 31.57 -8.78 8.89
N HIS A 74 32.85 -8.89 8.52
CA HIS A 74 33.34 -10.05 7.78
C HIS A 74 34.29 -10.82 8.69
N ARG A 75 33.82 -11.95 9.22
CA ARG A 75 34.67 -13.08 9.60
C ARG A 75 33.92 -14.38 9.37
#